data_AF-A0A075HLF8-F1
#
_entry.id   AF-A0A075HLF8-F1
#
_cell.length_a   1.000
_cell.length_b   1.000
_cell.length_c   1.000
_cell.angle_alpha   90.00
_cell.angle_beta   90.00
_cell.angle_gamma   90.00
#
_symmetry.space_group_name_H-M   'P 1'
#
loop_
_entity.id
_entity.type
_entity.pdbx_description
1 polymer ?
#
loop_
_entity_poly.entity_id
_entity_poly.type
_entity_poly.pdbx_seq_one_letter_code
_entity_poly.pdbx_strand_id
1 'polypeptide(L)'
;MEIMNQLKNLKKISKIKLAKNDPAHDFEHIMRVYRNAEKICKTENGNKKLILSAVLLHDIVKIKNQKDSAIKSAKLSEKILKENNFFDDEIKIISDAIKEHSFSKGKIPSSIEGKILQDADRLDAIGAIGLARVFSFSGSNNRPFYDPNDPFSRNRSVNDNKWALDHFFEKLLTLEKKMNTKTGKILAKNRTKILKNFLKELKSEI
;
A
#
# COMPACT_ATOMS: atom_id res chain seq x y z
N MET A 1 24.63 13.17 9.24
CA MET A 1 24.44 14.04 8.07
C MET A 1 24.16 13.23 6.79
N GLU A 2 24.85 12.11 6.60
CA GLU A 2 24.76 11.24 5.41
C GLU A 2 23.44 10.48 5.24
N ILE A 3 22.86 9.93 6.32
CA ILE A 3 21.57 9.20 6.28
C ILE A 3 20.40 10.09 5.83
N MET A 4 20.33 11.32 6.35
CA MET A 4 19.32 12.30 5.91
C MET A 4 19.50 12.67 4.44
N ASN A 5 20.74 12.62 3.93
CA ASN A 5 21.03 12.91 2.53
C ASN A 5 20.57 11.77 1.61
N GLN A 6 20.78 10.50 2.00
CA GLN A 6 20.31 9.34 1.25
C GLN A 6 18.79 9.32 1.10
N LEU A 7 18.03 9.42 2.20
CA LEU A 7 16.56 9.41 2.13
C LEU A 7 16.01 10.62 1.34
N LYS A 8 16.65 11.79 1.46
CA LYS A 8 16.28 12.97 0.68
C LYS A 8 16.50 12.75 -0.82
N ASN A 9 17.60 12.09 -1.20
CA ASN A 9 17.86 11.79 -2.61
C ASN A 9 16.90 10.73 -3.15
N LEU A 10 16.66 9.65 -2.41
CA LEU A 10 15.65 8.64 -2.77
C LEU A 10 14.28 9.27 -2.97
N LYS A 11 13.87 10.18 -2.07
CA LYS A 11 12.60 10.91 -2.20
C LYS A 11 12.54 11.74 -3.50
N LYS A 12 13.62 12.39 -3.89
CA LYS A 12 13.71 13.12 -5.16
C LYS A 12 13.58 12.18 -6.36
N ILE A 13 14.28 11.04 -6.33
CA ILE A 13 14.22 10.01 -7.38
C ILE A 13 12.79 9.48 -7.53
N SER A 14 12.14 9.09 -6.43
CA SER A 14 10.76 8.60 -6.44
C SER A 14 9.80 9.65 -7.00
N LYS A 15 9.94 10.92 -6.60
CA LYS A 15 9.12 12.02 -7.14
C LYS A 15 9.26 12.15 -8.66
N ILE A 16 10.48 12.08 -9.19
CA ILE A 16 10.73 12.20 -10.63
C ILE A 16 10.15 10.98 -11.38
N LYS A 17 10.34 9.77 -10.86
CA LYS A 17 9.86 8.53 -11.49
C LYS A 17 8.34 8.42 -11.51
N LEU A 18 7.66 8.96 -10.49
CA LEU A 18 6.21 8.84 -10.32
C LEU A 18 5.43 10.07 -10.80
N ALA A 19 6.09 11.08 -11.37
CA ALA A 19 5.48 12.34 -11.79
C ALA A 19 4.37 12.20 -12.86
N LYS A 20 4.31 11.06 -13.56
CA LYS A 20 3.32 10.80 -14.63
C LYS A 20 2.23 9.79 -14.26
N ASN A 21 2.09 9.46 -12.97
CA ASN A 21 1.11 8.46 -12.52
C ASN A 21 -0.27 9.06 -12.23
N ASP A 22 -1.29 8.21 -12.24
CA ASP A 22 -2.65 8.58 -11.81
C ASP A 22 -2.70 8.95 -10.30
N PRO A 23 -3.68 9.75 -9.85
CA PRO A 23 -3.78 10.23 -8.46
C PRO A 23 -3.90 9.14 -7.40
N ALA A 24 -4.32 7.92 -7.77
CA ALA A 24 -4.38 6.80 -6.83
C ALA A 24 -2.99 6.18 -6.59
N HIS A 25 -2.03 6.38 -7.49
CA HIS A 25 -0.69 5.77 -7.45
C HIS A 25 0.42 6.82 -7.70
N ASP A 26 0.13 8.06 -7.38
CA ASP A 26 1.03 9.18 -7.54
C ASP A 26 2.08 9.22 -6.42
N PHE A 27 2.98 10.20 -6.49
CA PHE A 27 3.95 10.44 -5.43
C PHE A 27 3.29 10.70 -4.06
N GLU A 28 2.05 11.19 -4.04
CA GLU A 28 1.33 11.41 -2.79
C GLU A 28 0.93 10.09 -2.12
N HIS A 29 0.61 9.04 -2.88
CA HIS A 29 0.50 7.69 -2.31
C HIS A 29 1.77 7.27 -1.56
N ILE A 30 2.94 7.36 -2.20
CA ILE A 30 4.21 7.03 -1.56
C ILE A 30 4.43 7.84 -0.29
N MET A 31 4.09 9.12 -0.30
CA MET A 31 4.27 9.97 0.89
C MET A 31 3.27 9.66 2.01
N ARG A 32 2.05 9.20 1.71
CA ARG A 32 1.13 8.72 2.74
C ARG A 32 1.61 7.39 3.33
N VAL A 33 2.11 6.47 2.51
CA VAL A 33 2.76 5.23 2.98
C VAL A 33 3.99 5.57 3.85
N TYR A 34 4.82 6.53 3.44
CA TYR A 34 5.97 7.00 4.21
C TYR A 34 5.55 7.49 5.60
N ARG A 35 4.52 8.34 5.68
CA ARG A 35 3.98 8.84 6.96
C ARG A 35 3.38 7.72 7.82
N ASN A 36 2.78 6.69 7.21
CA ASN A 36 2.30 5.51 7.95
C ASN A 36 3.48 4.72 8.52
N ALA A 37 4.50 4.43 7.71
CA ALA A 37 5.71 3.73 8.13
C ALA A 37 6.43 4.49 9.27
N GLU A 38 6.57 5.81 9.17
CA GLU A 38 7.14 6.63 10.24
C GLU A 38 6.39 6.50 11.56
N LYS A 39 5.05 6.41 11.52
CA LYS A 39 4.24 6.19 12.74
C LYS A 39 4.47 4.81 13.32
N ILE A 40 4.56 3.78 12.49
CA ILE A 40 4.81 2.39 12.92
C ILE A 40 6.20 2.27 13.54
N CYS A 41 7.24 2.84 12.91
CA CYS A 41 8.62 2.82 13.42
C CYS A 41 8.83 3.55 14.76
N LYS A 42 7.85 4.30 15.28
CA LYS A 42 7.97 4.92 16.60
C LYS A 42 7.90 3.92 17.75
N THR A 43 7.26 2.77 17.50
CA THR A 43 6.91 1.79 18.53
C THR A 43 7.31 0.37 18.17
N GLU A 44 7.48 0.09 16.88
CA GLU A 44 7.93 -1.21 16.38
C GLU A 44 9.44 -1.20 16.14
N ASN A 45 10.05 -2.38 16.28
CA ASN A 45 11.47 -2.57 15.98
C ASN A 45 11.74 -2.53 14.47
N GLY A 46 13.01 -2.41 14.08
CA GLY A 46 13.46 -2.45 12.69
C GLY A 46 14.28 -1.23 12.31
N ASN A 47 15.06 -1.34 11.24
CA ASN A 47 15.92 -0.24 10.83
C ASN A 47 15.10 0.81 10.06
N LYS A 48 14.79 1.94 10.72
CA LYS A 48 14.00 3.04 10.14
C LYS A 48 14.54 3.52 8.79
N LYS A 49 15.86 3.58 8.60
CA LYS A 49 16.48 3.99 7.32
C LYS A 49 16.07 3.01 6.22
N LEU A 50 16.22 1.70 6.44
CA LEU A 50 15.92 0.67 5.45
C LEU A 50 14.42 0.62 5.13
N ILE A 51 13.57 0.72 6.15
CA ILE A 51 12.11 0.76 5.98
C ILE A 51 11.70 1.92 5.08
N LEU A 52 12.18 3.13 5.38
CA LEU A 52 11.79 4.31 4.64
C LEU A 52 12.37 4.31 3.22
N SER A 53 13.57 3.78 3.02
CA SER A 53 14.12 3.53 1.67
C SER A 53 13.23 2.56 0.89
N ALA A 54 12.79 1.46 1.50
CA ALA A 54 11.91 0.49 0.86
C ALA A 54 10.56 1.13 0.48
N VAL A 55 9.98 1.92 1.38
CA VAL A 55 8.72 2.65 1.12
C VAL A 55 8.86 3.62 -0.04
N LEU A 56 9.94 4.39 -0.12
CA LEU A 56 10.14 5.34 -1.21
C LEU A 56 10.25 4.63 -2.58
N LEU A 57 10.68 3.37 -2.60
CA LEU A 57 11.03 2.65 -3.81
C LEU A 57 10.05 1.52 -4.20
N HIS A 58 9.10 1.14 -3.34
CA HIS A 58 8.34 -0.10 -3.55
C HIS A 58 7.51 -0.15 -4.85
N ASP A 59 7.02 0.99 -5.32
CA ASP A 59 6.12 1.13 -6.48
C ASP A 59 6.72 1.96 -7.63
N ILE A 60 8.06 2.08 -7.69
CA ILE A 60 8.75 2.88 -8.72
C ILE A 60 8.63 2.32 -10.14
N VAL A 61 8.29 1.05 -10.30
CA VAL A 61 7.98 0.45 -11.61
C VAL A 61 6.49 0.10 -11.64
N LYS A 62 5.75 0.69 -12.59
CA LYS A 62 4.35 0.34 -12.84
C LYS A 62 4.23 -0.43 -14.14
N ILE A 63 3.60 -1.60 -14.06
CA ILE A 63 3.18 -2.39 -15.22
C ILE A 63 1.79 -2.95 -14.93
N LYS A 64 1.06 -3.36 -15.98
CA LYS A 64 -0.34 -3.84 -15.85
C LYS A 64 -0.50 -4.99 -14.84
N ASN A 65 0.54 -5.81 -14.64
CA ASN A 65 0.54 -6.89 -13.66
C ASN A 65 1.29 -6.50 -12.37
N GLN A 66 0.56 -6.32 -11.27
CA GLN A 66 1.15 -5.97 -9.95
C GLN A 66 2.16 -7.01 -9.44
N LYS A 67 2.05 -8.28 -9.84
CA LYS A 67 3.02 -9.31 -9.39
C LYS A 67 4.41 -9.04 -9.92
N ASP A 68 4.47 -8.62 -11.18
CA ASP A 68 5.71 -8.30 -11.86
C ASP A 68 6.20 -6.89 -11.48
N SER A 69 5.31 -5.99 -11.03
CA SER A 69 5.68 -4.64 -10.62
C SER A 69 6.59 -4.66 -9.39
N ALA A 70 6.22 -5.39 -8.33
CA ALA A 70 7.02 -5.48 -7.11
C ALA A 70 8.42 -6.09 -7.38
N ILE A 71 8.49 -7.12 -8.22
CA ILE A 71 9.77 -7.76 -8.60
C ILE A 71 10.64 -6.79 -9.40
N LYS A 72 10.06 -6.06 -10.37
CA LYS A 72 10.79 -5.08 -11.18
C LYS A 72 11.19 -3.85 -10.35
N SER A 73 10.34 -3.39 -9.44
CA SER A 73 10.65 -2.33 -8.47
C SER A 73 11.82 -2.75 -7.59
N ALA A 74 11.82 -3.97 -7.05
CA ALA A 74 12.94 -4.48 -6.25
C ALA A 74 14.25 -4.47 -7.06
N LYS A 75 14.24 -5.01 -8.28
CA LYS A 75 15.41 -5.02 -9.17
C LYS A 75 15.92 -3.62 -9.52
N LEU A 76 15.02 -2.67 -9.81
CA LEU A 76 15.41 -1.29 -10.07
C LEU A 76 15.93 -0.60 -8.81
N SER A 77 15.37 -0.94 -7.64
CA SER A 77 15.79 -0.40 -6.34
C SER A 77 17.21 -0.79 -6.02
N GLU A 78 17.64 -2.03 -6.30
CA GLU A 78 19.03 -2.46 -6.10
C GLU A 78 20.02 -1.53 -6.83
N LYS A 79 19.74 -1.19 -8.08
CA LYS A 79 20.57 -0.25 -8.84
C LYS A 79 20.59 1.14 -8.22
N ILE A 80 19.41 1.68 -7.88
CA ILE A 80 19.29 3.01 -7.27
C ILE A 80 20.02 3.08 -5.93
N LEU A 81 19.90 2.04 -5.10
CA LEU A 81 20.52 1.99 -3.78
C LEU A 81 22.05 1.90 -3.87
N LYS A 82 22.59 1.12 -4.82
CA LYS A 82 24.04 1.09 -5.11
C LYS A 82 24.56 2.45 -5.52
N GLU A 83 23.87 3.15 -6.42
CA GLU A 83 24.21 4.53 -6.84
C GLU A 83 24.09 5.55 -5.69
N ASN A 84 23.46 5.18 -4.57
CA ASN A 84 23.27 6.01 -3.38
C ASN A 84 24.11 5.53 -2.18
N ASN A 85 25.16 4.73 -2.41
CA ASN A 85 26.10 4.27 -1.38
C ASN A 85 25.44 3.50 -0.22
N PHE A 86 24.43 2.69 -0.51
CA PHE A 86 23.96 1.69 0.45
C PHE A 86 24.87 0.45 0.41
N PHE A 87 25.05 -0.20 1.56
CA PHE A 87 25.80 -1.45 1.64
C PHE A 87 25.01 -2.62 1.05
N ASP A 88 25.69 -3.67 0.59
CA ASP A 88 25.03 -4.81 -0.08
C ASP A 88 24.03 -5.56 0.82
N ASP A 89 24.28 -5.61 2.14
CA ASP A 89 23.35 -6.16 3.13
C ASP A 89 22.10 -5.28 3.29
N GLU A 90 22.27 -3.95 3.36
CA GLU A 90 21.15 -2.99 3.36
C GLU A 90 20.31 -3.09 2.09
N ILE A 91 20.97 -3.19 0.92
CA ILE A 91 20.32 -3.33 -0.39
C ILE A 91 19.45 -4.58 -0.42
N LYS A 92 19.99 -5.70 0.03
CA LYS A 92 19.26 -6.97 0.08
C LYS A 92 18.02 -6.88 0.96
N ILE A 93 18.13 -6.30 2.16
CA ILE A 93 16.99 -6.11 3.07
C ILE A 93 15.90 -5.27 2.40
N ILE A 94 16.29 -4.17 1.75
CA ILE A 94 15.36 -3.27 1.08
C ILE A 94 14.69 -3.95 -0.13
N SER A 95 15.46 -4.63 -0.99
CA SER A 95 14.93 -5.26 -2.19
C SER A 95 14.00 -6.45 -1.86
N ASP A 96 14.34 -7.25 -0.83
CA ASP A 96 13.48 -8.31 -0.33
C ASP A 96 12.18 -7.75 0.27
N ALA A 97 12.25 -6.69 1.07
CA ALA A 97 11.05 -6.01 1.58
C ALA A 97 10.11 -5.56 0.44
N ILE A 98 10.67 -4.93 -0.60
CA ILE A 98 9.90 -4.50 -1.78
C ILE A 98 9.34 -5.70 -2.55
N LYS A 99 10.08 -6.79 -2.69
CA LYS A 99 9.62 -7.97 -3.43
C LYS A 99 8.46 -8.70 -2.73
N GLU A 100 8.42 -8.65 -1.41
CA GLU A 100 7.51 -9.42 -0.57
C GLU A 100 6.26 -8.65 -0.10
N HIS A 101 6.25 -7.32 -0.17
CA HIS A 101 5.14 -6.53 0.41
C HIS A 101 3.79 -6.69 -0.29
N SER A 102 3.74 -7.10 -1.57
CA SER A 102 2.51 -7.02 -2.36
C SER A 102 1.37 -7.90 -1.83
N PHE A 103 0.16 -7.32 -1.74
CA PHE A 103 -1.02 -8.02 -1.21
C PHE A 103 -1.44 -9.25 -2.04
N SER A 104 -1.26 -9.19 -3.37
CA SER A 104 -1.71 -10.24 -4.30
C SER A 104 -1.01 -11.59 -4.14
N LYS A 105 0.11 -11.65 -3.41
CA LYS A 105 0.79 -12.91 -3.09
C LYS A 105 0.31 -13.58 -1.81
N GLY A 106 -0.49 -12.88 -0.99
CA GLY A 106 -0.88 -13.37 0.34
C GLY A 106 0.31 -13.67 1.27
N LYS A 107 1.52 -13.27 0.89
CA LYS A 107 2.76 -13.60 1.58
C LYS A 107 2.95 -12.65 2.76
N ILE A 108 3.27 -13.22 3.92
CA ILE A 108 3.79 -12.48 5.06
C ILE A 108 5.28 -12.23 4.80
N PRO A 109 5.73 -10.96 4.76
CA PRO A 109 7.15 -10.66 4.57
C PRO A 109 8.00 -11.30 5.66
N SER A 110 9.19 -11.76 5.27
CA SER A 110 10.11 -12.48 6.15
C SER A 110 10.76 -11.55 7.20
N SER A 111 11.08 -10.31 6.82
CA SER A 111 11.73 -9.32 7.67
C SER A 111 10.73 -8.37 8.37
N ILE A 112 11.18 -7.73 9.45
CA ILE A 112 10.41 -6.68 10.11
C ILE A 112 10.26 -5.46 9.20
N GLU A 113 11.27 -5.16 8.38
CA GLU A 113 11.25 -4.10 7.38
C GLU A 113 10.14 -4.30 6.36
N GLY A 114 10.03 -5.52 5.83
CA GLY A 114 8.98 -5.90 4.88
C GLY A 114 7.59 -5.87 5.52
N LYS A 115 7.46 -6.32 6.78
CA LYS A 115 6.19 -6.29 7.53
C LYS A 115 5.71 -4.86 7.75
N ILE A 116 6.61 -3.95 8.11
CA ILE A 116 6.28 -2.53 8.32
C ILE A 116 5.93 -1.87 6.98
N LEU A 117 6.67 -2.13 5.91
CA LEU A 117 6.34 -1.64 4.57
C LEU A 117 4.94 -2.10 4.15
N GLN A 118 4.65 -3.39 4.28
CA GLN A 118 3.36 -3.97 3.91
C GLN A 118 2.21 -3.38 4.74
N ASP A 119 2.39 -3.21 6.05
CA ASP A 119 1.38 -2.57 6.90
C ASP A 119 1.15 -1.11 6.51
N ALA A 120 2.23 -0.35 6.27
CA ALA A 120 2.17 1.05 5.88
C ALA A 120 1.42 1.26 4.54
N ASP A 121 1.64 0.37 3.57
CA ASP A 121 0.96 0.36 2.29
C ASP A 121 -0.52 -0.01 2.44
N ARG A 122 -0.81 -1.13 3.13
CA ARG A 122 -2.19 -1.58 3.40
C ARG A 122 -3.01 -0.54 4.16
N LEU A 123 -2.39 0.22 5.05
CA LEU A 123 -3.05 1.32 5.75
C LEU A 123 -3.56 2.39 4.77
N ASP A 124 -2.83 2.69 3.68
CA ASP A 124 -3.26 3.67 2.67
C ASP A 124 -4.46 3.18 1.84
N ALA A 125 -4.68 1.86 1.77
CA ALA A 125 -5.82 1.25 1.10
C ALA A 125 -7.12 1.30 1.92
N ILE A 126 -7.09 1.70 3.20
CA ILE A 126 -8.26 1.75 4.08
C ILE A 126 -8.47 3.13 4.72
N GLY A 127 -9.64 3.34 5.32
CA GLY A 127 -10.04 4.63 5.89
C GLY A 127 -10.53 5.60 4.81
N ALA A 128 -10.55 6.89 5.11
CA ALA A 128 -11.08 7.91 4.20
C ALA A 128 -10.35 7.95 2.84
N ILE A 129 -9.02 7.80 2.84
CA ILE A 129 -8.25 7.71 1.59
C ILE A 129 -8.59 6.43 0.82
N GLY A 130 -8.65 5.29 1.51
CA GLY A 130 -9.05 4.02 0.89
C GLY A 130 -10.42 4.08 0.23
N LEU A 131 -11.38 4.71 0.90
CA LEU A 131 -12.72 4.97 0.38
C LEU A 131 -12.67 5.77 -0.92
N ALA A 132 -11.99 6.92 -0.91
CA ALA A 132 -11.85 7.76 -2.10
C ALA A 132 -11.15 7.01 -3.26
N ARG A 133 -10.10 6.23 -2.96
CA ARG A 133 -9.35 5.46 -3.95
C ARG A 133 -10.19 4.39 -4.63
N VAL A 134 -11.02 3.66 -3.89
CA VAL A 134 -11.86 2.59 -4.48
C VAL A 134 -12.82 3.17 -5.49
N PHE A 135 -13.52 4.25 -5.18
CA PHE A 135 -14.47 4.86 -6.11
C PHE A 135 -13.79 5.61 -7.26
N SER A 136 -12.66 6.29 -7.01
CA SER A 136 -11.86 6.91 -8.07
C SER A 136 -11.35 5.89 -9.09
N PHE A 137 -10.80 4.76 -8.63
CA PHE A 137 -10.38 3.66 -9.51
C PHE A 137 -11.56 3.01 -10.23
N SER A 138 -12.69 2.85 -9.56
CA SER A 138 -13.89 2.28 -10.18
C SER A 138 -14.41 3.16 -11.30
N GLY A 139 -14.52 4.46 -11.05
CA GLY A 139 -14.94 5.45 -12.05
C GLY A 139 -14.03 5.48 -13.27
N SER A 140 -12.70 5.46 -13.09
CA SER A 140 -11.76 5.45 -14.22
C SER A 140 -11.76 4.15 -15.04
N ASN A 141 -12.30 3.05 -14.49
CA ASN A 141 -12.41 1.76 -15.17
C ASN A 141 -13.86 1.43 -15.57
N ASN A 142 -14.79 2.40 -15.51
CA ASN A 142 -16.22 2.17 -15.75
C ASN A 142 -16.80 0.99 -14.94
N ARG A 143 -16.25 0.73 -13.75
CA ARG A 143 -16.73 -0.29 -12.82
C ARG A 143 -17.90 0.31 -12.03
N PRO A 144 -19.14 -0.21 -12.14
CA PRO A 144 -20.26 0.34 -11.40
C PRO A 144 -20.08 0.23 -9.88
N PHE A 145 -20.83 1.04 -9.13
CA PHE A 145 -20.66 1.12 -7.68
C PHE A 145 -21.05 -0.19 -7.00
N TYR A 146 -22.18 -0.77 -7.36
CA TYR A 146 -22.71 -1.99 -6.77
C TYR A 146 -23.70 -2.66 -7.73
N ASP A 147 -24.07 -3.91 -7.46
CA ASP A 147 -25.14 -4.60 -8.16
C ASP A 147 -26.51 -4.04 -7.72
N PRO A 148 -27.37 -3.53 -8.61
CA PRO A 148 -28.66 -2.96 -8.23
C PRO A 148 -29.62 -3.93 -7.53
N ASN A 149 -29.49 -5.24 -7.77
CA ASN A 149 -30.38 -6.25 -7.19
C ASN A 149 -29.82 -6.85 -5.89
N ASP A 150 -28.50 -6.83 -5.71
CA ASP A 150 -27.84 -7.28 -4.48
C ASP A 150 -26.56 -6.47 -4.19
N PRO A 151 -26.70 -5.21 -3.71
CA PRO A 151 -25.55 -4.33 -3.52
C PRO A 151 -24.52 -4.88 -2.53
N PHE A 152 -24.96 -5.65 -1.54
CA PHE A 152 -24.13 -6.16 -0.45
C PHE A 152 -23.75 -7.64 -0.60
N SER A 153 -23.96 -8.23 -1.78
CA SER A 153 -23.60 -9.61 -2.12
C SER A 153 -24.11 -10.64 -1.09
N ARG A 154 -25.37 -10.51 -0.65
CA ARG A 154 -25.96 -11.44 0.33
C ARG A 154 -26.35 -12.78 -0.29
N ASN A 155 -26.73 -12.78 -1.56
CA ASN A 155 -27.26 -13.94 -2.28
C ASN A 155 -26.36 -14.32 -3.48
N ARG A 156 -25.18 -13.72 -3.59
CA ARG A 156 -24.20 -14.00 -4.65
C ARG A 156 -22.78 -13.96 -4.13
N SER A 157 -21.87 -14.56 -4.88
CA SER A 157 -20.43 -14.42 -4.63
C SER A 157 -19.97 -12.97 -4.87
N VAL A 158 -19.00 -12.55 -4.08
CA VAL A 158 -18.32 -11.27 -4.23
C VAL A 158 -17.55 -11.27 -5.57
N ASN A 159 -17.67 -10.20 -6.34
CA ASN A 159 -16.97 -9.97 -7.60
C ASN A 159 -16.48 -8.52 -7.66
N ASP A 160 -15.32 -8.29 -7.07
CA ASP A 160 -14.70 -6.97 -7.04
C ASP A 160 -14.13 -6.53 -8.40
N ASN A 161 -14.02 -7.41 -9.39
CA ASN A 161 -13.72 -7.01 -10.77
C ASN A 161 -14.93 -6.30 -11.42
N LYS A 162 -16.15 -6.66 -11.00
CA LYS A 162 -17.39 -6.11 -11.57
C LYS A 162 -17.97 -4.96 -10.76
N TRP A 163 -17.89 -5.00 -9.43
CA TRP A 163 -18.57 -4.03 -8.57
C TRP A 163 -17.60 -3.37 -7.58
N ALA A 164 -17.70 -2.05 -7.40
CA ALA A 164 -16.83 -1.32 -6.48
C ALA A 164 -17.05 -1.72 -5.01
N LEU A 165 -18.31 -1.89 -4.61
CA LEU A 165 -18.71 -2.21 -3.25
C LEU A 165 -18.20 -3.59 -2.81
N ASP A 166 -18.18 -4.54 -3.74
CA ASP A 166 -17.61 -5.87 -3.54
C ASP A 166 -16.14 -5.85 -3.12
N HIS A 167 -15.37 -4.85 -3.57
CA HIS A 167 -13.97 -4.69 -3.17
C HIS A 167 -13.80 -4.43 -1.66
N PHE A 168 -14.82 -3.90 -0.98
CA PHE A 168 -14.80 -3.75 0.47
C PHE A 168 -14.73 -5.12 1.13
N PHE A 169 -15.55 -6.06 0.68
CA PHE A 169 -15.66 -7.40 1.27
C PHE A 169 -14.49 -8.30 0.88
N GLU A 170 -14.11 -8.27 -0.40
CA GLU A 170 -13.01 -9.10 -0.92
C GLU A 170 -11.67 -8.69 -0.29
N LYS A 171 -11.42 -7.38 -0.18
CA LYS A 171 -10.12 -6.85 0.22
C LYS A 171 -10.20 -5.98 1.47
N LEU A 172 -10.84 -4.81 1.39
CA LEU A 172 -10.57 -3.72 2.34
C LEU A 172 -10.86 -4.09 3.79
N LEU A 173 -12.00 -4.74 4.06
CA LEU A 173 -12.41 -5.14 5.40
C LEU A 173 -11.57 -6.30 5.95
N THR A 174 -10.83 -7.01 5.09
CA THR A 174 -9.92 -8.09 5.52
C THR A 174 -8.57 -7.56 6.00
N LEU A 175 -8.19 -6.34 5.61
CA LEU A 175 -6.84 -5.80 5.82
C LEU A 175 -6.48 -5.61 7.29
N GLU A 176 -7.43 -5.21 8.14
CA GLU A 176 -7.19 -5.06 9.59
C GLU A 176 -6.67 -6.35 10.23
N LYS A 177 -7.27 -7.49 9.87
CA LYS A 177 -6.88 -8.80 10.42
C LYS A 177 -5.54 -9.29 9.86
N LYS A 178 -5.14 -8.78 8.69
CA LYS A 178 -3.92 -9.16 7.99
C LYS A 178 -2.71 -8.28 8.34
N MET A 179 -2.87 -7.23 9.16
CA MET A 179 -1.76 -6.40 9.61
C MET A 179 -0.73 -7.24 10.38
N ASN A 180 0.55 -6.96 10.15
CA ASN A 180 1.67 -7.73 10.69
C ASN A 180 2.12 -7.21 12.07
N THR A 181 2.07 -5.90 12.28
CA THR A 181 2.58 -5.21 13.47
C THR A 181 1.47 -4.83 14.44
N LYS A 182 1.80 -4.65 15.72
CA LYS A 182 0.81 -4.24 16.74
C LYS A 182 0.29 -2.84 16.40
N THR A 183 1.19 -1.92 16.08
CA THR A 183 0.82 -0.54 15.73
C THR A 183 0.07 -0.46 14.41
N GLY A 184 0.46 -1.24 13.39
CA GLY A 184 -0.29 -1.35 12.13
C GLY A 184 -1.74 -1.78 12.38
N LYS A 185 -1.95 -2.79 13.23
CA LYS A 185 -3.30 -3.27 13.60
C LYS A 185 -4.14 -2.22 14.33
N ILE A 186 -3.55 -1.48 15.27
CA ILE A 186 -4.23 -0.39 15.99
C ILE A 186 -4.69 0.70 15.01
N LEU A 187 -3.79 1.15 14.13
CA LEU A 187 -4.10 2.16 13.11
C LEU A 187 -5.17 1.66 12.13
N ALA A 188 -5.08 0.39 11.73
CA ALA A 188 -6.02 -0.22 10.81
C ALA A 188 -7.43 -0.30 11.40
N LYS A 189 -7.57 -0.67 12.68
CA LYS A 189 -8.88 -0.74 13.37
C LYS A 189 -9.65 0.58 13.27
N ASN A 190 -8.97 1.70 13.50
CA ASN A 190 -9.57 3.04 13.38
C ASN A 190 -10.02 3.34 11.94
N ARG A 191 -9.20 2.97 10.95
CA ARG A 191 -9.52 3.18 9.53
C ARG A 191 -10.63 2.25 9.02
N THR A 192 -10.68 1.01 9.48
CA THR A 192 -11.75 0.06 9.17
C THR A 192 -13.10 0.54 9.72
N LYS A 193 -13.11 1.19 10.89
CA LYS A 193 -14.34 1.79 11.44
C LYS A 193 -14.96 2.81 10.47
N ILE A 194 -14.14 3.62 9.80
CA ILE A 194 -14.61 4.58 8.78
C ILE A 194 -15.29 3.83 7.63
N LEU A 195 -14.68 2.76 7.11
CA LEU A 195 -15.25 1.96 6.03
C LEU A 195 -16.59 1.34 6.44
N LYS A 196 -16.68 0.77 7.65
CA LYS A 196 -17.91 0.18 8.18
C LYS A 196 -19.03 1.22 8.35
N ASN A 197 -18.69 2.41 8.82
CA ASN A 197 -19.65 3.51 8.93
C ASN A 197 -20.15 3.93 7.55
N PHE A 198 -19.25 4.11 6.58
CA PHE A 198 -19.65 4.41 5.19
C PHE A 198 -20.61 3.33 4.63
N LEU A 199 -20.30 2.05 4.82
CA LEU A 199 -21.19 0.96 4.38
C LEU A 199 -22.56 0.99 5.05
N LYS A 200 -22.63 1.43 6.31
CA LYS A 200 -23.88 1.58 7.05
C LYS A 200 -24.74 2.71 6.46
N GLU A 201 -24.14 3.88 6.24
CA GLU A 201 -24.86 5.03 5.66
C GLU A 201 -25.27 4.75 4.20
N LEU A 202 -24.37 4.17 3.40
CA LEU A 202 -24.68 3.77 2.03
C LEU A 202 -25.88 2.81 1.99
N LYS A 203 -25.96 1.85 2.92
CA LYS A 203 -27.10 0.93 3.04
C LYS A 203 -28.43 1.63 3.37
N SER A 204 -28.41 2.80 4.01
CA SER A 204 -29.65 3.56 4.25
C SER A 204 -30.06 4.46 3.08
N GLU A 205 -29.13 4.74 2.16
CA GLU A 205 -29.38 5.56 0.97
C GLU A 205 -29.89 4.75 -0.23
N ILE A 206 -29.62 3.43 -0.27
CA ILE A 206 -29.93 2.52 -1.38
C ILE A 206 -30.77 1.33 -0.92
#